data_AF-A0A7C7MKG1-F1
#
_entry.id   AF-A0A7C7MKG1-F1
#
_cell.length_a   1.000
_cell.length_b   1.000
_cell.length_c   1.000
_cell.angle_alpha   90.00
_cell.angle_beta   90.00
_cell.angle_gamma   90.00
#
_symmetry.space_group_name_H-M   'P 1'
#
loop_
_entity.id
_entity.type
_entity.pdbx_description
1 polymer ?
#
loop_
_entity_poly.entity_id
_entity_poly.type
_entity_poly.pdbx_seq_one_letter_code
_entity_poly.pdbx_strand_id
1 'polypeptide(L)'
;MANKIIPYNKDLKIRARELRKNMTPAEDLVWQHIRKKSLGVEFHRQVPILNYIVDFYCHEIGLAIEIDGKIHSNNFLEDAKRQGEIEKYGVSFLRFTNEEVFSKITSVKQTILKYIKEFN
;
A
#
# COMPACT_ATOMS: atom_id res chain seq x y z
N MET A 1 -14.65 -12.55 -7.07
CA MET A 1 -13.71 -13.55 -6.51
C MET A 1 -13.88 -13.57 -5.00
N ALA A 2 -13.71 -14.70 -4.33
CA ALA A 2 -13.86 -14.75 -2.87
C ALA A 2 -12.81 -13.83 -2.21
N ASN A 3 -13.23 -13.03 -1.22
CA ASN A 3 -12.32 -12.21 -0.42
C ASN A 3 -11.26 -13.11 0.22
N LYS A 4 -10.06 -13.16 -0.39
CA LYS A 4 -8.96 -13.98 0.13
C LYS A 4 -8.36 -13.23 1.32
N ILE A 5 -8.70 -13.67 2.52
CA ILE A 5 -8.11 -13.14 3.75
C ILE A 5 -6.64 -13.60 3.76
N ILE A 6 -5.71 -12.66 3.58
CA ILE A 6 -4.29 -12.93 3.72
C ILE A 6 -3.98 -12.97 5.22
N PRO A 7 -3.32 -14.04 5.75
CA PRO A 7 -2.96 -14.09 7.15
C PRO A 7 -2.00 -12.96 7.50
N TYR A 8 -2.04 -12.51 8.75
CA TYR A 8 -1.11 -11.50 9.26
C TYR A 8 -0.72 -11.81 10.71
N ASN A 9 0.48 -11.39 11.10
CA ASN A 9 0.94 -11.45 12.47
C ASN A 9 0.11 -10.50 13.34
N LYS A 10 -0.65 -11.04 14.29
CA LYS A 10 -1.54 -10.28 15.17
C LYS A 10 -0.80 -9.25 16.02
N ASP A 11 0.48 -9.46 16.30
CA ASP A 11 1.32 -8.53 17.06
C ASP A 11 1.49 -7.18 16.34
N LEU A 12 1.36 -7.17 15.02
CA LEU A 12 1.41 -5.95 14.20
C LEU A 12 0.17 -5.08 14.35
N LYS A 13 -0.91 -5.55 14.98
CA LYS A 13 -2.17 -4.81 15.10
C LYS A 13 -1.99 -3.50 15.89
N ILE A 14 -1.19 -3.51 16.95
CA ILE A 14 -0.91 -2.33 17.76
C ILE A 14 -0.14 -1.31 16.92
N ARG A 15 0.98 -1.74 16.31
CA ARG A 15 1.80 -0.90 15.43
C ARG A 15 1.00 -0.32 14.27
N ALA A 16 0.19 -1.12 13.59
CA ALA A 16 -0.68 -0.64 12.52
C ALA A 16 -1.69 0.40 13.01
N ARG A 17 -2.20 0.29 14.24
CA ARG A 17 -3.09 1.30 14.82
C ARG A 17 -2.36 2.62 15.08
N GLU A 18 -1.10 2.55 15.54
CA GLU A 18 -0.25 3.72 15.76
C GLU A 18 0.10 4.41 14.43
N LEU A 19 0.50 3.65 13.41
CA LEU A 19 0.78 4.19 12.07
C LEU A 19 -0.45 4.88 11.46
N ARG A 20 -1.67 4.35 11.68
CA ARG A 20 -2.91 5.04 11.28
C ARG A 20 -3.14 6.38 12.00
N LYS A 21 -2.61 6.56 13.21
CA LYS A 21 -2.72 7.86 13.89
C LYS A 21 -1.64 8.83 13.44
N ASN A 22 -0.49 8.29 13.04
CA ASN A 22 0.74 9.03 12.78
C ASN A 22 1.24 8.83 11.34
N MET A 23 0.34 8.95 10.35
CA MET A 23 0.74 8.87 8.94
C MET A 23 1.71 10.01 8.60
N THR A 24 2.65 9.74 7.71
CA THR A 24 3.50 10.80 7.15
C THR A 24 2.65 11.79 6.31
N PRO A 25 3.14 13.02 6.08
CA PRO A 25 2.42 13.96 5.21
C PRO A 25 2.20 13.44 3.78
N ALA A 26 3.11 12.61 3.26
CA ALA A 26 2.96 11.98 1.94
C ALA A 26 1.86 10.92 1.94
N GLU A 27 1.83 10.04 2.95
CA GLU A 27 0.73 9.08 3.17
C GLU A 27 -0.61 9.77 3.32
N ASP A 28 -0.71 10.82 4.13
CA ASP A 28 -1.97 11.53 4.30
C ASP A 28 -2.45 12.15 2.98
N LEU A 29 -1.55 12.74 2.20
CA LEU A 29 -1.89 13.31 0.89
C LEU A 29 -2.45 12.24 -0.06
N VAL A 30 -1.80 11.08 -0.17
CA VAL A 30 -2.32 9.96 -0.99
C VAL A 30 -3.65 9.45 -0.43
N TRP A 31 -3.75 9.27 0.88
CA TRP A 31 -4.96 8.77 1.55
C TRP A 31 -6.18 9.63 1.25
N GLN A 32 -6.04 10.96 1.26
CA GLN A 32 -7.11 11.88 0.92
C GLN A 32 -7.67 11.65 -0.49
N HIS A 33 -6.86 11.16 -1.43
CA HIS A 33 -7.24 10.93 -2.82
C HIS A 33 -7.84 9.55 -3.09
N ILE A 34 -7.54 8.54 -2.28
CA ILE A 34 -7.95 7.13 -2.53
C ILE A 34 -9.01 6.59 -1.55
N ARG A 35 -9.25 7.29 -0.44
CA ARG A 35 -10.21 6.87 0.59
C ARG A 35 -11.67 6.89 0.10
N LYS A 36 -12.55 6.23 0.85
CA LYS A 36 -14.02 6.25 0.65
C LYS A 36 -14.43 5.83 -0.76
N LYS A 37 -13.72 4.86 -1.36
CA LYS A 37 -13.98 4.37 -2.72
C LYS A 37 -13.96 5.46 -3.80
N SER A 38 -13.18 6.53 -3.61
CA SER A 38 -13.08 7.64 -4.57
C SER A 38 -12.60 7.22 -5.97
N LEU A 39 -11.93 6.07 -6.07
CA LEU A 39 -11.43 5.48 -7.31
C LEU A 39 -12.25 4.26 -7.77
N GLY A 40 -13.42 4.02 -7.18
CA GLY A 40 -14.29 2.87 -7.48
C GLY A 40 -14.00 1.59 -6.68
N VAL A 41 -12.84 1.51 -5.99
CA VAL A 41 -12.44 0.39 -5.12
C VAL A 41 -12.02 0.87 -3.72
N GLU A 42 -12.07 -0.01 -2.73
CA GLU A 42 -11.79 0.32 -1.33
C GLU A 42 -10.34 0.07 -0.91
N PHE A 43 -9.62 1.17 -0.65
CA PHE A 43 -8.33 1.11 0.00
C PHE A 43 -8.47 1.19 1.53
N HIS A 44 -7.69 0.36 2.21
CA HIS A 44 -7.43 0.42 3.63
C HIS A 44 -5.99 0.87 3.83
N ARG A 45 -5.74 1.62 4.91
CA ARG A 45 -4.41 2.15 5.23
C ARG A 45 -3.74 1.36 6.36
N GLN A 46 -2.40 1.28 6.30
CA GLN A 46 -1.51 0.65 7.27
C GLN A 46 -1.97 -0.77 7.61
N VAL A 47 -2.00 -1.63 6.59
CA VAL A 47 -2.62 -2.97 6.64
C VAL A 47 -1.56 -4.03 6.94
N PRO A 48 -1.69 -4.78 8.05
CA PRO A 48 -0.87 -5.95 8.27
C PRO A 48 -1.12 -7.04 7.22
N ILE A 49 -0.05 -7.54 6.61
CA ILE A 49 -0.03 -8.64 5.65
C ILE A 49 1.20 -9.50 5.97
N LEU A 50 0.99 -10.78 6.26
CA LEU A 50 2.04 -11.68 6.75
C LEU A 50 2.76 -11.06 7.96
N ASN A 51 4.08 -10.90 7.90
CA ASN A 51 4.88 -10.29 8.95
C ASN A 51 5.19 -8.81 8.69
N TYR A 52 4.42 -8.15 7.82
CA TYR A 52 4.68 -6.80 7.35
C TYR A 52 3.43 -5.91 7.47
N ILE A 53 3.62 -4.60 7.39
CA ILE A 53 2.53 -3.61 7.29
C ILE A 53 2.76 -2.87 5.97
N VAL A 54 1.73 -2.80 5.12
CA VAL A 54 1.74 -2.01 3.88
C VAL A 54 0.98 -0.70 4.08
N ASP A 55 1.43 0.39 3.44
CA ASP A 55 0.83 1.72 3.65
C ASP A 55 -0.62 1.78 3.21
N PHE A 56 -0.94 1.21 2.05
CA PHE A 56 -2.31 1.03 1.60
C PHE A 56 -2.52 -0.34 0.94
N TYR A 57 -3.72 -0.89 1.09
CA TYR A 57 -4.10 -2.15 0.46
C TYR A 57 -5.56 -2.14 0.01
N CYS A 58 -5.79 -2.59 -1.22
CA CYS A 58 -7.11 -2.85 -1.78
C CYS A 58 -7.32 -4.36 -1.94
N HIS A 59 -8.24 -4.91 -1.16
CA HIS A 59 -8.58 -6.34 -1.20
C HIS A 59 -9.26 -6.75 -2.51
N GLU A 60 -10.03 -5.85 -3.13
CA GLU A 60 -10.84 -6.13 -4.32
C GLU A 60 -9.98 -6.52 -5.53
N ILE A 61 -8.81 -5.89 -5.66
CA ILE A 61 -7.88 -6.07 -6.80
C ILE A 61 -6.49 -6.55 -6.38
N GLY A 62 -6.31 -6.91 -5.10
CA GLY A 62 -5.02 -7.36 -4.58
C GLY A 62 -3.89 -6.34 -4.78
N LEU A 63 -4.14 -5.05 -4.58
CA LEU A 63 -3.14 -4.00 -4.81
C LEU A 63 -2.64 -3.40 -3.50
N ALA A 64 -1.34 -3.50 -3.24
CA ALA A 64 -0.63 -2.74 -2.22
C ALA A 64 0.01 -1.48 -2.82
N ILE A 65 -0.05 -0.38 -2.08
CA ILE A 65 0.65 0.87 -2.41
C ILE A 65 1.59 1.20 -1.25
N GLU A 66 2.85 1.47 -1.57
CA GLU A 66 3.87 1.87 -0.61
C GLU A 66 4.38 3.27 -0.97
N ILE A 67 4.55 4.13 0.03
CA ILE A 67 5.15 5.44 -0.13
C ILE A 67 6.54 5.38 0.48
N ASP A 68 7.53 5.43 -0.39
CA ASP A 68 8.92 5.40 -0.01
C ASP A 68 9.33 6.75 0.60
N GLY A 69 9.27 6.80 1.93
CA GLY A 69 9.86 7.83 2.76
C GLY A 69 11.33 7.54 3.07
N LYS A 70 12.20 7.54 2.06
CA LYS A 70 13.63 7.22 2.14
C LYS A 70 13.92 5.74 2.47
N ILE A 71 14.12 4.93 1.44
CA ILE A 71 14.90 3.69 1.52
C ILE A 71 16.31 4.06 1.98
N HIS A 72 16.62 3.84 3.26
CA HIS A 72 18.01 3.66 3.67
C HIS A 72 18.46 2.28 3.17
N SER A 73 19.36 2.34 2.21
CA SER A 73 19.83 1.35 1.25
C SER A 73 20.64 0.18 1.82
N ASN A 74 20.28 -0.35 3.00
CA ASN A 74 21.00 -1.49 3.59
C ASN A 74 20.30 -2.85 3.47
N ASN A 75 19.00 -2.93 3.15
CA ASN A 75 18.24 -4.19 3.26
C ASN A 75 17.49 -4.62 1.98
N PHE A 76 18.04 -4.34 0.79
CA PHE A 76 17.44 -4.71 -0.50
C PHE A 76 17.03 -6.20 -0.59
N LEU A 77 17.84 -7.11 -0.04
CA LEU A 77 17.54 -8.55 -0.04
C LEU A 77 16.34 -8.90 0.85
N GLU A 78 16.18 -8.21 1.99
CA GLU A 78 15.02 -8.43 2.86
C GLU A 78 13.76 -7.84 2.25
N ASP A 79 13.84 -6.69 1.59
CA ASP A 79 12.72 -6.09 0.87
C ASP A 79 12.28 -6.94 -0.34
N ALA A 80 13.22 -7.49 -1.10
CA ALA A 80 12.91 -8.41 -2.20
C ALA A 80 12.25 -9.70 -1.69
N LYS A 81 12.74 -10.26 -0.57
CA LYS A 81 12.12 -11.42 0.07
C LYS A 81 10.70 -11.10 0.56
N ARG A 82 10.52 -9.98 1.26
CA ARG A 82 9.21 -9.48 1.72
C ARG A 82 8.24 -9.38 0.56
N GLN A 83 8.64 -8.71 -0.51
CA GLN A 83 7.79 -8.50 -1.67
C GLN A 83 7.40 -9.83 -2.31
N GLY A 84 8.37 -10.72 -2.56
CA GLY A 84 8.10 -12.03 -3.15
C GLY A 84 7.23 -12.93 -2.27
N GLU A 85 7.27 -12.81 -0.94
CA GLU A 85 6.35 -13.53 -0.05
C GLU A 85 4.91 -13.03 -0.17
N ILE A 86 4.72 -11.71 -0.23
CA ILE A 86 3.38 -11.10 -0.33
C ILE A 86 2.78 -11.34 -1.73
N GLU A 87 3.59 -11.27 -2.79
CA GLU A 87 3.16 -11.51 -4.17
C GLU A 87 2.60 -12.93 -4.39
N LYS A 88 3.11 -13.95 -3.68
CA LYS A 88 2.57 -15.32 -3.69
C LYS A 88 1.10 -15.39 -3.24
N TYR A 89 0.62 -14.39 -2.52
CA TYR A 89 -0.79 -14.30 -2.12
C TYR A 89 -1.68 -13.61 -3.15
N GLY A 90 -1.14 -13.23 -4.31
CA GLY A 90 -1.87 -12.52 -5.36
C GLY A 90 -1.90 -11.01 -5.13
N VAL A 91 -0.89 -10.47 -4.46
CA VAL A 91 -0.76 -9.03 -4.20
C VAL A 91 0.24 -8.41 -5.16
N SER A 92 -0.15 -7.34 -5.84
CA SER A 92 0.76 -6.50 -6.63
C SER A 92 1.14 -5.23 -5.88
N PHE A 93 2.25 -4.61 -6.26
CA PHE A 93 2.75 -3.39 -5.63
C PHE A 93 2.85 -2.22 -6.61
N LEU A 94 2.39 -1.05 -6.18
CA LEU A 94 2.81 0.25 -6.71
C LEU A 94 3.62 0.98 -5.64
N ARG A 95 4.72 1.60 -6.02
CA ARG A 95 5.60 2.33 -5.11
C ARG A 95 5.78 3.76 -5.62
N PHE A 96 5.70 4.72 -4.72
CA PHE A 96 5.90 6.13 -5.03
C PHE A 96 6.86 6.74 -4.03
N THR A 97 7.79 7.56 -4.48
CA THR A 97 8.65 8.36 -3.61
C THR A 97 7.87 9.53 -3.01
N ASN A 98 8.35 10.05 -1.88
CA ASN A 98 7.83 11.30 -1.32
C ASN A 98 7.84 12.45 -2.34
N GLU A 99 8.89 12.55 -3.18
CA GLU A 99 8.98 13.58 -4.22
C GLU A 99 7.86 13.44 -5.26
N GLU A 100 7.60 12.23 -5.75
CA GLU A 100 6.49 11.99 -6.68
C GLU A 100 5.14 12.34 -6.06
N VAL A 101 4.93 12.00 -4.79
CA VAL A 101 3.69 12.32 -4.08
C VAL A 101 3.51 13.83 -3.93
N PHE A 102 4.53 14.57 -3.49
CA PHE A 102 4.41 16.00 -3.25
C PHE A 102 4.38 16.82 -4.54
N SER A 103 5.17 16.46 -5.54
CA SER A 103 5.29 17.25 -6.77
C SER A 103 4.32 16.81 -7.87
N LYS A 104 3.83 15.57 -7.84
CA LYS A 104 3.09 14.94 -8.96
C LYS A 104 1.89 14.12 -8.51
N ILE A 105 1.15 14.56 -7.48
CA ILE A 105 -0.02 13.83 -6.94
C ILE A 105 -1.05 13.42 -8.01
N THR A 106 -1.27 14.25 -9.04
CA THR A 106 -2.16 13.91 -10.17
C THR A 106 -1.65 12.70 -10.95
N SER A 107 -0.34 12.61 -11.19
CA SER A 107 0.30 11.47 -11.87
C SER A 107 0.22 10.20 -11.04
N VAL A 108 0.43 10.30 -9.72
CA VAL A 108 0.25 9.20 -8.77
C VAL A 108 -1.17 8.65 -8.87
N LYS A 109 -2.18 9.53 -8.77
CA LYS A 109 -3.60 9.15 -8.91
C LYS A 109 -3.91 8.51 -10.26
N GLN A 110 -3.39 9.04 -11.35
CA GLN A 110 -3.59 8.48 -12.70
C GLN A 110 -2.97 7.09 -12.83
N THR A 111 -1.80 6.87 -12.24
CA THR A 111 -1.13 5.56 -12.22
C THR A 111 -1.99 4.53 -11.50
N ILE A 112 -2.52 4.87 -10.33
CA ILE A 112 -3.42 3.99 -9.56
C ILE A 112 -4.70 3.69 -10.37
N LEU A 113 -5.31 4.71 -10.98
CA LEU A 113 -6.50 4.54 -11.82
C LEU A 113 -6.24 3.65 -13.05
N LYS A 114 -5.08 3.79 -13.68
CA LYS A 114 -4.70 2.95 -14.81
C LYS A 114 -4.61 1.48 -14.37
N TYR A 115 -3.96 1.20 -13.25
CA TYR A 115 -3.88 -0.15 -12.69
C TYR A 115 -5.27 -0.72 -12.39
N ILE A 116 -6.15 0.06 -11.74
CA ILE A 116 -7.53 -0.38 -11.45
C ILE A 116 -8.29 -0.76 -12.73
N LYS A 117 -8.09 -0.02 -13.83
CA LYS A 117 -8.75 -0.31 -15.11
C LYS A 117 -8.23 -1.56 -15.80
N GLU A 118 -6.96 -1.92 -15.61
CA GLU A 118 -6.37 -3.13 -16.21
C GLU A 118 -6.77 -4.42 -15.47
N PHE A 119 -7.27 -4.29 -14.24
CA PHE A 119 -7.70 -5.42 -13.40
C PHE A 119 -9.21 -5.72 -13.49
N ASN A 120 -10.01 -4.78 -14.02
CA ASN A 120 -11.44 -4.93 -14.29
C ASN A 120 -11.69 -5.43 -15.72
#